data_AF-A0A3M1TZ89-F1
#
_entry.id   AF-A0A3M1TZ89-F1
#
_cell.length_a   1.000
_cell.length_b   1.000
_cell.length_c   1.000
_cell.angle_alpha   90.00
_cell.angle_beta   90.00
_cell.angle_gamma   90.00
#
_symmetry.space_group_name_H-M   'P 1'
#
loop_
_entity.id
_entity.type
_entity.pdbx_description
1 polymer ?
#
loop_
_entity_poly.entity_id
_entity_poly.type
_entity_poly.pdbx_seq_one_letter_code
_entity_poly.pdbx_strand_id
1 'polypeptide(L)' 'MSAQPLKTQTGSFDLSQIRQDFPLLQRQVNGYPLVYFDNAATAQKPLAVIERINRYYREE' A
#
# COMPACT_ATOMS: atom_id res chain seq x y z
N MET A 1 -22.54 25.92 22.98
CA MET A 1 -21.38 25.55 22.14
C MET A 1 -21.78 24.35 21.31
N SER A 2 -22.21 24.57 20.06
CA SER A 2 -22.64 23.48 19.18
C SER A 2 -21.43 22.90 18.46
N ALA A 3 -21.02 21.69 18.84
CA ALA A 3 -20.05 20.92 18.07
C ALA A 3 -20.69 20.52 16.74
N GLN A 4 -20.16 21.04 15.64
CA GLN A 4 -20.58 20.62 14.31
C GLN A 4 -19.99 19.23 14.02
N PRO A 5 -20.78 18.28 13.48
CA PRO A 5 -20.26 16.97 13.14
C PRO A 5 -19.22 17.08 12.02
N LEU A 6 -18.08 16.41 12.23
CA LEU A 6 -17.00 16.32 11.26
C LEU A 6 -17.57 15.71 9.96
N LYS A 7 -17.54 16.46 8.85
CA LYS A 7 -17.96 15.94 7.54
C LYS A 7 -16.95 14.88 7.11
N THR A 8 -17.32 13.60 7.18
CA THR A 8 -16.53 12.52 6.59
C THR A 8 -16.62 12.66 5.07
N GLN A 9 -15.55 13.16 4.45
CA GLN A 9 -15.41 13.18 3.00
C GLN A 9 -15.29 11.71 2.54
N THR A 10 -16.39 11.11 2.10
CA THR A 10 -16.37 9.81 1.42
C THR A 10 -15.88 10.01 -0.01
N GLY A 11 -14.59 10.31 -0.16
CA GLY A 11 -13.91 10.06 -1.43
C GLY A 11 -13.99 8.57 -1.72
N SER A 12 -14.29 8.20 -2.97
CA SER A 12 -14.26 6.80 -3.42
C SER A 12 -12.90 6.19 -3.09
N PHE A 13 -12.88 5.15 -2.26
CA PHE A 13 -11.67 4.41 -1.90
C PHE A 13 -11.38 3.33 -2.94
N ASP A 14 -10.53 3.65 -3.91
CA ASP A 14 -10.18 2.74 -5.01
C ASP A 14 -9.09 1.74 -4.58
N LEU A 15 -9.53 0.55 -4.17
CA LEU A 15 -8.65 -0.57 -3.80
C LEU A 15 -7.78 -1.05 -4.96
N SER A 16 -8.23 -0.92 -6.21
CA SER A 16 -7.47 -1.38 -7.38
C SER A 16 -6.25 -0.50 -7.59
N GLN A 17 -6.39 0.81 -7.41
CA GLN A 17 -5.28 1.75 -7.44
C GLN A 17 -4.29 1.47 -6.30
N ILE A 18 -4.78 1.32 -5.06
CA ILE A 18 -3.91 1.05 -3.91
C ILE A 18 -3.12 -0.24 -4.09
N ARG A 19 -3.75 -1.31 -4.63
CA ARG A 19 -3.05 -2.59 -4.86
C ARG A 19 -1.91 -2.46 -5.86
N GLN A 20 -1.99 -1.54 -6.82
CA GLN A 20 -0.92 -1.30 -7.80
C GLN A 20 0.35 -0.74 -7.15
N ASP A 21 0.23 -0.01 -6.04
CA ASP A 21 1.38 0.53 -5.30
C ASP A 21 2.25 -0.57 -4.67
N PHE A 22 1.73 -1.79 -4.49
CA PHE A 22 2.45 -2.90 -3.87
C PHE A 22 2.93 -3.91 -4.94
N PRO A 23 4.12 -3.72 -5.53
CA PRO A 23 4.56 -4.50 -6.68
C PRO A 23 4.66 -6.00 -6.40
N LEU A 24 4.94 -6.39 -5.14
CA LEU A 24 5.02 -7.81 -4.77
C LEU A 24 3.69 -8.55 -4.96
N LEU A 25 2.54 -7.86 -4.81
CA LEU A 25 1.21 -8.46 -4.92
C LEU A 25 0.80 -8.80 -6.37
N GLN A 26 1.62 -8.42 -7.36
CA GLN A 26 1.44 -8.79 -8.77
C GLN A 26 2.10 -10.13 -9.12
N ARG A 27 2.92 -10.70 -8.21
CA ARG A 27 3.64 -11.96 -8.46
C ARG A 27 2.72 -13.17 -8.39
N GLN A 28 3.16 -14.23 -9.07
CA GLN A 28 2.62 -15.57 -8.90
C GLN A 28 3.54 -16.42 -8.03
N VAL A 29 2.96 -17.31 -7.23
CA VAL A 29 3.67 -18.33 -6.45
C VAL A 29 3.08 -19.68 -6.83
N ASN A 30 3.94 -20.61 -7.25
CA ASN A 30 3.53 -21.94 -7.74
C ASN A 30 2.48 -21.87 -8.87
N GLY A 31 2.54 -20.84 -9.72
CA GLY A 31 1.60 -20.63 -10.82
C GLY A 31 0.26 -19.97 -10.44
N TYR A 32 0.06 -19.60 -9.17
CA TYR A 32 -1.17 -18.95 -8.70
C TYR A 32 -0.93 -17.49 -8.27
N PRO A 33 -1.93 -16.60 -8.41
CA PRO A 33 -1.82 -15.23 -7.90
C PRO A 33 -1.53 -15.21 -6.40
N LEU A 34 -0.60 -14.35 -5.99
CA LEU A 34 -0.26 -14.24 -4.58
C LEU A 34 -1.40 -13.60 -3.75
N VAL A 35 -1.81 -14.34 -2.72
CA VAL A 35 -2.67 -13.84 -1.63
C VAL A 35 -1.84 -13.81 -0.35
N TYR A 36 -1.54 -12.60 0.14
CA TYR A 36 -0.68 -12.39 1.30
C TYR A 36 -1.53 -12.07 2.55
N PHE A 37 -1.80 -13.10 3.37
CA PHE A 37 -2.61 -13.00 4.60
C PHE A 37 -1.80 -12.99 5.90
N ASP A 38 -0.47 -12.88 5.81
CA ASP A 38 0.42 -12.83 6.97
C ASP A 38 0.90 -11.40 7.29
N ASN A 39 0.00 -10.42 7.16
CA ASN A 39 0.34 -9.01 7.39
C ASN A 39 0.73 -8.72 8.86
N ALA A 40 0.31 -9.60 9.79
CA ALA A 40 0.64 -9.48 11.21
C ALA A 40 2.12 -9.79 11.49
N ALA A 41 2.74 -10.69 10.72
CA ALA A 41 4.18 -10.93 10.82
C ALA A 41 4.98 -9.78 10.20
N THR A 42 4.58 -9.28 9.03
CA THR A 42 5.13 -8.07 8.41
C THR A 42 4.23 -7.56 7.28
N ALA A 43 4.35 -6.29 6.93
CA ALA A 43 3.59 -5.69 5.83
C ALA A 43 4.43 -5.55 4.55
N GLN A 44 3.78 -5.69 3.40
CA GLN A 44 4.36 -5.36 2.10
C GLN A 44 4.65 -3.86 2.00
N LYS A 45 5.64 -3.48 1.20
CA LYS A 45 6.08 -2.08 1.06
C LYS A 45 5.51 -1.50 -0.25
N PRO A 46 4.91 -0.31 -0.21
CA PRO A 46 4.51 0.37 -1.43
C PRO A 46 5.74 0.92 -2.17
N LEU A 47 5.60 1.15 -3.48
CA LEU A 47 6.68 1.62 -4.35
C LEU A 47 7.34 2.89 -3.83
N ALA A 48 6.56 3.86 -3.33
CA ALA A 48 7.09 5.10 -2.77
C ALA A 48 8.12 4.89 -1.64
N VAL A 49 7.91 3.89 -0.78
CA VAL A 49 8.85 3.55 0.31
C VAL A 49 10.12 2.91 -0.25
N ILE A 50 9.96 2.00 -1.22
CA ILE A 50 11.08 1.34 -1.90
C ILE A 50 11.97 2.39 -2.57
N GLU A 51 11.37 3.31 -3.34
CA GLU A 51 12.12 4.35 -4.05
C GLU A 51 12.82 5.34 -3.12
N ARG A 52 12.22 5.68 -1.97
CA ARG A 52 12.90 6.54 -0.99
C ARG A 52 14.17 5.89 -0.45
N ILE A 53 14.12 4.60 -0.14
CA ILE A 53 15.27 3.83 0.36
C ILE A 53 16.32 3.68 -0.75
N ASN A 54 15.89 3.39 -1.98
CA ASN A 54 16.79 3.32 -3.13
C ASN A 54 17.53 4.64 -3.34
N ARG A 55 16.83 5.78 -3.29
CA ARG A 55 17.44 7.11 -3.42
C ARG A 55 18.46 7.37 -2.32
N TYR A 56 18.10 7.09 -1.06
CA TYR A 56 18.99 7.27 0.08
C TYR A 56 20.32 6.55 -0.16
N TYR A 57 20.30 5.26 -0.50
CA TYR A 57 21.53 4.50 -0.71
C TYR A 57 22.32 4.87 -1.98
N ARG A 58 21.72 5.60 -2.92
CA ARG A 58 22.37 5.94 -4.21
C ARG A 58 22.92 7.37 -4.25
N GLU A 59 22.31 8.30 -3.54
CA GLU A 59 22.51 9.73 -3.73
C GLU A 59 22.80 10.53 -2.45
N GLU A 60 22.56 9.96 -1.26
CA GLU A 60 22.72 10.61 0.05
C GLU A 60 23.77 9.90 0.90
#